data_AF-A0A5Q4BHH3-F1
#
_entry.id   AF-A0A5Q4BHH3-F1
#
_cell.length_a   1.000
_cell.length_b   1.000
_cell.length_c   1.000
_cell.angle_alpha   90.00
_cell.angle_beta   90.00
_cell.angle_gamma   90.00
#
_symmetry.space_group_name_H-M   'P 1'
#
loop_
_entity.id
_entity.type
_entity.pdbx_description
1 polymer ?
#
loop_
_entity_poly.entity_id
_entity_poly.type
_entity_poly.pdbx_seq_one_letter_code
_entity_poly.pdbx_strand_id
1 'polypeptide(L)'
;MGATSLTRFGLAAFASAVLAQQFPGDFPGNGNGNGFGNGNGGNGFGGGNFNNIVGFNIQEAMHTRRVHGILGTIAFVIVFPIGSIAMRIVPGRFSWLIHALIQMAGFVLYIASAALGIKLTQEVRFGNTSLYEISTINFHPIIGLIILAIFFFQPLFGYLHHVQFKKYGVRQIWSYLHLVVGRLLIPLGIINGGLGLYISNSPKAFKIAYAILAVVFGIAWIFIAVISESRRSRQPAVVVVEQHKLVSRPRGPHGGSHRSSDSNPKI
;
A
#
# COMPACT_ATOMS: atom_id res chain seq x y z
N MET A 1 8.67 26.44 -2.07
CA MET A 1 7.49 25.88 -1.36
C MET A 1 8.00 24.85 -0.37
N GLY A 2 7.84 25.13 0.93
CA GLY A 2 8.61 24.50 2.02
C GLY A 2 8.24 23.04 2.32
N ALA A 3 9.25 22.27 2.72
CA ALA A 3 9.18 20.85 3.09
C ALA A 3 8.35 20.55 4.37
N THR A 4 7.68 21.56 4.93
CA THR A 4 6.90 21.47 6.17
C THR A 4 5.41 21.19 5.95
N SER A 5 4.90 21.33 4.72
CA SER A 5 3.49 21.07 4.42
C SER A 5 3.15 19.59 4.14
N LEU A 6 4.15 18.77 3.79
CA LEU A 6 3.95 17.35 3.44
C LEU A 6 3.86 16.42 4.67
N THR A 7 4.28 16.88 5.85
CA THR A 7 4.25 16.11 7.11
C THR A 7 2.93 16.23 7.87
N ARG A 8 2.08 17.20 7.53
CA ARG A 8 0.84 17.47 8.29
C ARG A 8 -0.40 16.70 7.82
N PHE A 9 -0.36 16.04 6.66
CA PHE A 9 -1.50 15.26 6.14
C PHE A 9 -1.49 13.78 6.53
N GLY A 10 -0.39 13.27 7.11
CA GLY A 10 -0.29 11.86 7.53
C GLY A 10 -0.85 11.55 8.92
N LEU A 11 -1.19 12.57 9.72
CA LEU A 11 -1.54 12.39 11.15
C LEU A 11 -3.05 12.33 11.43
N ALA A 12 -3.90 12.70 10.47
CA ALA A 12 -5.35 12.78 10.68
C ALA A 12 -6.11 11.45 10.50
N ALA A 13 -5.47 10.40 9.98
CA ALA A 13 -6.12 9.12 9.70
C ALA A 13 -6.15 8.13 10.88
N PHE A 14 -5.53 8.47 12.02
CA PHE A 14 -5.33 7.54 13.15
C PHE A 14 -6.30 7.71 14.32
N ALA A 15 -7.20 8.69 14.29
CA ALA A 15 -8.12 8.94 15.41
C ALA A 15 -9.43 8.13 15.36
N SER A 16 -9.73 7.41 14.28
CA SER A 16 -11.04 6.76 14.09
C SER A 16 -11.07 5.25 14.38
N ALA A 17 -9.95 4.63 14.76
CA ALA A 17 -9.90 3.19 15.07
C ALA A 17 -10.48 2.83 16.45
N VAL A 18 -10.77 3.82 17.31
CA VAL A 18 -11.22 3.59 18.71
C VAL A 18 -12.70 4.00 18.93
N LEU A 19 -13.39 4.58 17.93
CA LEU A 19 -14.81 4.96 18.08
C LEU A 19 -15.84 3.96 17.53
N ALA A 20 -15.44 2.77 17.08
CA ALA A 20 -16.40 1.77 16.59
C ALA A 20 -16.94 0.83 17.70
N GLN A 21 -16.64 1.10 18.98
CA GLN A 21 -17.21 0.38 20.13
C GLN A 21 -18.28 1.21 20.83
N GLN A 22 -19.43 1.40 20.19
CA GLN A 22 -20.72 1.58 20.88
C GLN A 22 -21.77 1.84 19.83
N PHE A 23 -22.49 0.80 19.38
CA PHE A 23 -23.94 0.87 19.15
C PHE A 23 -24.49 -0.57 19.16
N PRO A 24 -25.61 -0.83 19.87
CA PRO A 24 -26.11 -2.16 20.14
C PRO A 24 -26.89 -2.66 18.92
N GLY A 25 -26.38 -3.71 18.29
CA GLY A 25 -27.11 -4.52 17.33
C GLY A 25 -27.16 -5.95 17.86
N ASP A 26 -28.02 -6.18 18.85
CA ASP A 26 -28.36 -7.53 19.30
C ASP A 26 -29.09 -8.26 18.17
N PHE A 27 -28.41 -9.24 17.58
CA PHE A 27 -29.06 -10.34 16.86
C PHE A 27 -28.48 -11.63 17.44
N PRO A 28 -29.33 -12.56 17.95
CA PRO A 28 -28.85 -13.77 18.61
C PRO A 28 -28.34 -14.74 17.55
N GLY A 29 -27.04 -14.73 17.31
CA GLY A 29 -26.33 -15.71 16.49
C GLY A 29 -25.32 -16.47 17.34
N ASN A 30 -25.82 -17.37 18.20
CA ASN A 30 -24.98 -18.33 18.91
C ASN A 30 -24.40 -19.32 17.89
N GLY A 31 -23.08 -19.26 17.68
CA GLY A 31 -22.35 -20.13 16.77
C GLY A 31 -20.93 -20.33 17.25
N ASN A 32 -20.78 -20.92 18.43
CA ASN A 32 -19.53 -21.51 18.88
C ASN A 32 -19.23 -22.74 18.02
N GLY A 33 -18.01 -22.86 17.49
CA GLY A 33 -17.67 -23.92 16.53
C GLY A 33 -16.19 -24.25 16.51
N ASN A 34 -15.61 -24.52 17.67
CA ASN A 34 -14.45 -25.41 17.79
C ASN A 34 -14.97 -26.84 17.98
N GLY A 35 -14.48 -27.79 17.18
CA GLY A 35 -14.72 -29.21 17.45
C GLY A 35 -14.62 -30.09 16.22
N PHE A 36 -13.42 -30.63 15.99
CA PHE A 36 -13.29 -31.90 15.27
C PHE A 36 -13.94 -32.99 16.12
N GLY A 37 -14.99 -33.62 15.60
CA GLY A 37 -15.73 -34.68 16.29
C GLY A 37 -16.49 -35.54 15.30
N ASN A 38 -15.93 -36.72 15.02
CA ASN A 38 -16.63 -37.81 14.35
C ASN A 38 -17.69 -38.37 15.30
N GLY A 39 -18.98 -38.24 14.94
CA GLY A 39 -20.09 -38.74 15.72
C GLY A 39 -21.24 -39.13 14.80
N ASN A 40 -21.39 -40.43 14.58
CA ASN A 40 -22.54 -41.03 13.92
C ASN A 40 -23.73 -41.06 14.89
N GLY A 41 -24.86 -40.46 14.49
CA GLY A 41 -26.08 -40.43 15.30
C GLY A 41 -27.21 -39.75 14.53
N GLY A 42 -27.98 -40.54 13.80
CA GLY A 42 -29.13 -40.07 13.05
C GLY A 42 -30.30 -39.66 13.94
N ASN A 43 -31.00 -38.59 13.55
CA ASN A 43 -32.46 -38.49 13.55
C ASN A 43 -32.93 -37.25 12.75
N GLY A 44 -33.51 -37.52 11.58
CA GLY A 44 -34.68 -36.87 11.00
C GLY A 44 -34.81 -35.34 10.99
N PHE A 45 -34.24 -34.70 9.95
CA PHE A 45 -34.97 -33.78 9.06
C PHE A 45 -34.38 -33.99 7.66
N GLY A 46 -35.22 -34.33 6.69
CA GLY A 46 -34.81 -34.61 5.31
C GLY A 46 -34.08 -33.40 4.72
N GLY A 47 -32.76 -33.48 4.70
CA GLY A 47 -31.86 -32.49 4.12
C GLY A 47 -31.96 -32.50 2.60
N GLY A 48 -33.08 -31.99 2.08
CA GLY A 48 -33.13 -31.49 0.71
C GLY A 48 -31.99 -30.47 0.57
N ASN A 49 -31.10 -30.71 -0.39
CA ASN A 49 -29.92 -29.91 -0.68
C ASN A 49 -30.26 -28.40 -0.67
N PHE A 50 -30.02 -27.69 0.44
CA PHE A 50 -30.34 -26.26 0.61
C PHE A 50 -29.73 -25.38 -0.49
N ASN A 51 -28.65 -25.86 -1.13
CA ASN A 51 -28.03 -25.25 -2.30
C ASN A 51 -29.00 -25.10 -3.49
N ASN A 52 -29.99 -25.98 -3.63
CA ASN A 52 -31.00 -25.90 -4.69
C ASN A 52 -32.09 -24.84 -4.41
N ILE A 53 -32.22 -24.34 -3.18
CA ILE A 53 -33.23 -23.34 -2.80
C ILE A 53 -32.72 -21.90 -3.03
N VAL A 54 -31.43 -21.65 -2.77
CA VAL A 54 -30.83 -20.31 -2.88
C VAL A 54 -30.13 -20.02 -4.21
N GLY A 55 -30.06 -20.99 -5.13
CA GLY A 55 -29.54 -20.79 -6.49
C GLY A 55 -28.01 -20.67 -6.60
N PHE A 56 -27.25 -20.91 -5.53
CA PHE A 56 -25.78 -20.95 -5.54
C PHE A 56 -25.21 -21.85 -4.42
N ASN A 57 -23.96 -22.28 -4.54
CA ASN A 57 -23.29 -23.13 -3.55
C ASN A 57 -22.82 -22.31 -2.34
N ILE A 58 -23.53 -22.41 -1.21
CA ILE A 58 -23.23 -21.64 0.00
C ILE A 58 -21.85 -21.96 0.56
N GLN A 59 -21.46 -23.24 0.55
CA GLN A 59 -20.18 -23.69 1.12
C GLN A 59 -19.00 -23.11 0.32
N GLU A 60 -19.12 -23.12 -1.01
CA GLU A 60 -18.11 -22.55 -1.91
C GLU A 60 -18.01 -21.03 -1.77
N ALA A 61 -19.15 -20.33 -1.67
CA ALA A 61 -19.18 -18.88 -1.45
C ALA A 61 -18.51 -18.50 -0.12
N MET A 62 -18.81 -19.23 0.96
CA MET A 62 -18.20 -19.00 2.28
C MET A 62 -16.69 -19.26 2.27
N HIS A 63 -16.24 -20.31 1.57
CA HIS A 63 -14.82 -20.60 1.42
C HIS A 63 -14.10 -19.51 0.60
N THR A 64 -14.64 -19.17 -0.57
CA THR A 64 -14.13 -18.12 -1.47
C THR A 64 -14.02 -16.77 -0.75
N ARG A 65 -15.04 -16.42 0.04
CA ARG A 65 -15.05 -15.20 0.86
C ARG A 65 -13.96 -15.17 1.92
N ARG A 66 -13.71 -16.31 2.59
CA ARG A 66 -12.62 -16.42 3.57
C ARG A 66 -11.26 -16.25 2.91
N VAL A 67 -11.03 -16.92 1.78
CA VAL A 67 -9.77 -16.83 1.03
C VAL A 67 -9.54 -15.41 0.49
N HIS A 68 -10.58 -14.77 -0.07
CA HIS A 68 -10.54 -13.37 -0.50
C HIS A 68 -10.01 -12.45 0.62
N GLY A 69 -10.62 -12.53 1.81
CA GLY A 69 -10.25 -11.69 2.95
C GLY A 69 -8.85 -11.97 3.50
N ILE A 70 -8.42 -13.24 3.54
CA ILE A 70 -7.06 -13.62 3.98
C ILE A 70 -6.02 -13.06 3.01
N LEU A 71 -6.19 -13.25 1.71
CA LEU A 71 -5.25 -12.75 0.70
C LEU A 71 -5.16 -11.22 0.73
N GLY A 72 -6.30 -10.53 0.82
CA GLY A 72 -6.35 -9.07 0.94
C GLY A 72 -5.66 -8.55 2.20
N THR A 73 -5.84 -9.24 3.34
CA THR A 73 -5.16 -8.92 4.59
C THR A 73 -3.66 -9.08 4.47
N ILE A 74 -3.18 -10.22 3.95
CA ILE A 74 -1.74 -10.45 3.75
C ILE A 74 -1.15 -9.37 2.84
N ALA A 75 -1.82 -9.04 1.73
CA ALA A 75 -1.34 -8.02 0.79
C ALA A 75 -1.23 -6.62 1.45
N PHE A 76 -2.32 -6.11 2.03
CA PHE A 76 -2.36 -4.71 2.51
C PHE A 76 -1.82 -4.47 3.90
N VAL A 77 -2.02 -5.42 4.82
CA VAL A 77 -1.61 -5.22 6.22
C VAL A 77 -0.16 -5.61 6.42
N ILE A 78 0.37 -6.56 5.63
CA ILE A 78 1.69 -7.13 5.85
C ILE A 78 2.63 -6.79 4.69
N VAL A 79 2.34 -7.27 3.49
CA VAL A 79 3.31 -7.26 2.37
C VAL A 79 3.60 -5.86 1.87
N PHE A 80 2.59 -5.04 1.56
CA PHE A 80 2.82 -3.68 1.05
C PHE A 80 3.53 -2.76 2.06
N PRO A 81 3.17 -2.74 3.36
CA PRO A 81 3.94 -2.03 4.38
C PRO A 81 5.40 -2.49 4.44
N ILE A 82 5.66 -3.80 4.47
CA ILE A 82 7.02 -4.35 4.48
C ILE A 82 7.81 -3.93 3.22
N GLY A 83 7.19 -4.03 2.04
CA GLY A 83 7.81 -3.59 0.78
C GLY A 83 8.17 -2.10 0.82
N SER A 84 7.30 -1.26 1.38
CA SER A 84 7.56 0.17 1.57
C SER A 84 8.70 0.45 2.56
N ILE A 85 8.80 -0.33 3.64
CA ILE A 85 9.88 -0.25 4.64
C ILE A 85 11.22 -0.69 4.04
N ALA A 86 11.24 -1.70 3.16
CA ALA A 86 12.46 -2.29 2.61
C ALA A 86 13.42 -1.25 2.01
N MET A 87 12.89 -0.24 1.31
CA MET A 87 13.68 0.87 0.75
C MET A 87 14.43 1.71 1.78
N ARG A 88 14.01 1.65 3.05
CA ARG A 88 14.55 2.47 4.15
C ARG A 88 15.55 1.71 5.00
N ILE A 89 15.40 0.39 5.10
CA ILE A 89 16.22 -0.46 5.96
C ILE A 89 17.32 -1.19 5.19
N VAL A 90 17.11 -1.55 3.92
CA VAL A 90 18.10 -2.28 3.12
C VAL A 90 19.08 -1.28 2.53
N PRO A 91 20.36 -1.32 2.92
CA PRO A 91 21.38 -0.49 2.29
C PRO A 91 21.80 -1.05 0.93
N GLY A 92 22.21 -0.17 0.02
CA GLY A 92 22.89 -0.54 -1.21
C GLY A 92 22.01 -0.65 -2.46
N ARG A 93 22.67 -1.01 -3.57
CA ARG A 93 22.10 -0.97 -4.93
C ARG A 93 20.96 -1.95 -5.19
N PHE A 94 20.76 -2.94 -4.33
CA PHE A 94 19.70 -3.96 -4.47
C PHE A 94 18.40 -3.59 -3.73
N SER A 95 18.39 -2.51 -2.96
CA SER A 95 17.23 -2.07 -2.18
C SER A 95 15.96 -1.89 -3.04
N TRP A 96 16.11 -1.27 -4.23
CA TRP A 96 15.00 -1.10 -5.18
C TRP A 96 14.47 -2.43 -5.74
N LEU A 97 15.34 -3.42 -5.93
CA LEU A 97 14.95 -4.73 -6.44
C LEU A 97 14.17 -5.49 -5.39
N ILE A 98 14.63 -5.49 -4.14
CA ILE A 98 13.91 -6.12 -3.02
C ILE A 98 12.54 -5.45 -2.84
N HIS A 99 12.49 -4.12 -2.88
CA HIS A 99 11.23 -3.38 -2.89
C HIS A 99 10.32 -3.84 -4.03
N ALA A 100 10.81 -3.83 -5.27
CA ALA A 100 10.02 -4.23 -6.43
C ALA A 100 9.48 -5.67 -6.29
N LEU A 101 10.31 -6.62 -5.87
CA LEU A 101 9.91 -8.02 -5.69
C LEU A 101 8.81 -8.18 -4.63
N ILE A 102 8.97 -7.54 -3.46
CA ILE A 102 7.97 -7.60 -2.38
C ILE A 102 6.66 -6.92 -2.83
N GLN A 103 6.74 -5.77 -3.50
CA GLN A 103 5.57 -5.08 -4.02
C GLN A 103 4.84 -5.88 -5.10
N MET A 104 5.58 -6.55 -5.99
CA MET A 104 4.97 -7.41 -7.01
C MET A 104 4.32 -8.65 -6.40
N ALA A 105 4.92 -9.25 -5.36
CA ALA A 105 4.28 -10.33 -4.62
C ALA A 105 2.96 -9.88 -3.96
N GLY A 106 2.96 -8.71 -3.31
CA GLY A 106 1.75 -8.11 -2.74
C GLY A 106 0.70 -7.81 -3.80
N PHE A 107 1.13 -7.34 -4.97
CA PHE A 107 0.25 -7.03 -6.09
C PHE A 107 -0.43 -8.28 -6.66
N VAL A 108 0.30 -9.39 -6.83
CA VAL A 108 -0.28 -10.67 -7.26
C VAL A 108 -1.29 -11.19 -6.24
N LEU A 109 -0.97 -11.13 -4.93
CA LEU A 109 -1.90 -11.49 -3.86
C LEU A 109 -3.17 -10.64 -3.91
N TYR A 110 -3.04 -9.34 -4.16
CA TYR A 110 -4.18 -8.44 -4.24
C TYR A 110 -5.04 -8.69 -5.48
N ILE A 111 -4.44 -8.94 -6.65
CA ILE A 111 -5.19 -9.35 -7.86
C ILE A 111 -5.97 -10.64 -7.59
N ALA A 112 -5.33 -11.64 -6.97
CA ALA A 112 -6.01 -12.89 -6.63
C ALA A 112 -7.17 -12.65 -5.64
N SER A 113 -6.97 -11.83 -4.62
CA SER A 113 -8.04 -11.41 -3.71
C SER A 113 -9.18 -10.72 -4.46
N ALA A 114 -8.88 -9.71 -5.30
CA ALA A 114 -9.88 -8.98 -6.06
C ALA A 114 -10.67 -9.88 -7.02
N ALA A 115 -10.01 -10.81 -7.70
CA ALA A 115 -10.67 -11.79 -8.56
C ALA A 115 -11.67 -12.66 -7.80
N LEU A 116 -11.31 -13.15 -6.61
CA LEU A 116 -12.23 -13.88 -5.73
C LEU A 116 -13.39 -13.00 -5.24
N GLY A 117 -13.12 -11.71 -4.97
CA GLY A 117 -14.15 -10.73 -4.62
C GLY A 117 -15.16 -10.51 -5.75
N ILE A 118 -14.67 -10.38 -6.98
CA ILE A 118 -15.51 -10.26 -8.18
C ILE A 118 -16.35 -11.54 -8.37
N LYS A 119 -15.74 -12.72 -8.23
CA LYS A 119 -16.45 -14.01 -8.28
C LYS A 119 -17.62 -14.03 -7.28
N LEU A 120 -17.39 -13.62 -6.03
CA LEU A 120 -18.45 -13.55 -5.00
C LEU A 120 -19.59 -12.61 -5.39
N THR A 121 -19.28 -11.44 -5.96
CA THR A 121 -20.30 -10.49 -6.40
C THR A 121 -21.13 -10.97 -7.59
N GLN A 122 -20.59 -11.92 -8.38
CA GLN A 122 -21.29 -12.52 -9.51
C GLN A 122 -22.14 -13.73 -9.11
N GLU A 123 -21.66 -14.53 -8.16
CA GLU A 123 -22.28 -15.78 -7.69
C GLU A 123 -23.34 -15.56 -6.60
N VAL A 124 -23.10 -14.64 -5.67
CA VAL A 124 -24.06 -14.33 -4.60
C VAL A 124 -25.06 -13.32 -5.13
N ARG A 125 -26.17 -13.82 -5.70
CA ARG A 125 -27.28 -13.00 -6.17
C ARG A 125 -28.47 -13.17 -5.24
N PHE A 126 -29.10 -12.06 -4.87
CA PHE A 126 -30.40 -12.08 -4.19
C PHE A 126 -31.48 -11.82 -5.26
N GLY A 127 -31.99 -12.89 -5.87
CA GLY A 127 -32.85 -12.77 -7.05
C GLY A 127 -32.09 -12.20 -8.26
N ASN A 128 -32.58 -11.11 -8.86
CA ASN A 128 -31.93 -10.44 -10.01
C ASN A 128 -30.93 -9.34 -9.63
N THR A 129 -30.74 -9.05 -8.34
CA THR A 129 -29.85 -7.97 -7.89
C THR A 129 -28.46 -8.49 -7.52
N SER A 130 -27.43 -7.85 -8.05
CA SER A 130 -26.03 -8.13 -7.72
C SER A 130 -25.61 -7.44 -6.42
N LEU A 131 -24.53 -7.91 -5.77
CA LEU A 131 -23.99 -7.23 -4.58
C LEU A 131 -23.51 -5.80 -4.86
N TYR A 132 -23.31 -5.42 -6.13
CA TYR A 132 -22.96 -4.04 -6.53
C TYR A 132 -24.16 -3.09 -6.50
N GLU A 133 -25.38 -3.62 -6.65
CA GLU A 133 -26.62 -2.85 -6.67
C GLU A 133 -27.20 -2.61 -5.27
N ILE A 134 -26.71 -3.35 -4.27
CA ILE A 134 -27.13 -3.19 -2.89
C ILE A 134 -26.26 -2.10 -2.23
N SER A 135 -26.80 -0.88 -2.14
CA SER A 135 -26.09 0.30 -1.60
C SER A 135 -25.52 0.14 -0.20
N THR A 136 -26.03 -0.81 0.60
CA THR A 136 -25.53 -1.07 1.97
C THR A 136 -24.24 -1.92 2.00
N ILE A 137 -23.82 -2.49 0.86
CA ILE A 137 -22.65 -3.38 0.80
C ILE A 137 -21.69 -3.08 -0.37
N ASN A 138 -22.12 -2.28 -1.35
CA ASN A 138 -21.36 -2.03 -2.57
C ASN A 138 -20.12 -1.12 -2.40
N PHE A 139 -20.01 -0.37 -1.29
CA PHE A 139 -18.89 0.53 -1.06
C PHE A 139 -17.55 -0.20 -0.99
N HIS A 140 -17.48 -1.37 -0.33
CA HIS A 140 -16.24 -2.15 -0.20
C HIS A 140 -15.70 -2.64 -1.57
N PRO A 141 -16.51 -3.31 -2.42
CA PRO A 141 -16.02 -3.76 -3.71
C PRO A 141 -15.76 -2.59 -4.67
N ILE A 142 -16.55 -1.50 -4.65
CA ILE A 142 -16.29 -0.31 -5.49
C ILE A 142 -14.96 0.35 -5.09
N ILE A 143 -14.76 0.64 -3.80
CA ILE A 143 -13.50 1.22 -3.29
C ILE A 143 -12.33 0.27 -3.61
N GLY A 144 -12.52 -1.04 -3.43
CA GLY A 144 -11.53 -2.05 -3.76
C GLY A 144 -11.12 -2.02 -5.23
N LEU A 145 -12.07 -1.90 -6.17
CA LEU A 145 -11.75 -1.82 -7.60
C LEU A 145 -11.06 -0.50 -7.97
N ILE A 146 -11.45 0.61 -7.36
CA ILE A 146 -10.77 1.91 -7.54
C ILE A 146 -9.32 1.81 -7.06
N ILE A 147 -9.09 1.25 -5.86
CA ILE A 147 -7.74 1.02 -5.33
C ILE A 147 -6.96 0.14 -6.31
N LEU A 148 -7.51 -0.98 -6.76
CA LEU A 148 -6.85 -1.88 -7.71
C LEU A 148 -6.48 -1.16 -9.02
N ALA A 149 -7.39 -0.38 -9.60
CA ALA A 149 -7.15 0.36 -10.83
C ALA A 149 -5.99 1.36 -10.69
N ILE A 150 -5.92 2.09 -9.57
CA ILE A 150 -4.81 3.03 -9.32
C ILE A 150 -3.52 2.27 -8.99
N PHE A 151 -3.59 1.17 -8.23
CA PHE A 151 -2.45 0.33 -7.87
C PHE A 151 -1.81 -0.32 -9.11
N PHE A 152 -2.60 -0.64 -10.13
CA PHE A 152 -2.12 -1.22 -11.39
C PHE A 152 -1.05 -0.35 -12.08
N PHE A 153 -1.14 0.98 -11.96
CA PHE A 153 -0.16 1.90 -12.53
C PHE A 153 1.06 2.12 -11.63
N GLN A 154 1.05 1.66 -10.37
CA GLN A 154 2.16 1.87 -9.44
C GLN A 154 3.50 1.26 -9.91
N PRO A 155 3.56 0.03 -10.46
CA PRO A 155 4.81 -0.53 -10.99
C PRO A 155 5.41 0.33 -12.10
N LEU A 156 4.57 0.87 -13.00
CA LEU A 156 5.00 1.76 -14.06
C LEU A 156 5.60 3.05 -13.49
N PHE A 157 4.91 3.70 -12.53
CA PHE A 157 5.42 4.90 -11.88
C PHE A 157 6.69 4.64 -11.08
N GLY A 158 6.80 3.47 -10.44
CA GLY A 158 8.00 3.02 -9.72
C GLY A 158 9.20 2.82 -10.66
N TYR A 159 8.98 2.21 -11.83
CA TYR A 159 10.01 2.06 -12.86
C TYR A 159 10.48 3.42 -13.40
N LEU A 160 9.56 4.30 -13.79
CA LEU A 160 9.88 5.65 -14.26
C LEU A 160 10.61 6.46 -13.19
N HIS A 161 10.17 6.38 -11.93
CA HIS A 161 10.85 6.96 -10.79
C HIS A 161 12.29 6.46 -10.68
N HIS A 162 12.51 5.14 -10.73
CA HIS A 162 13.84 4.56 -10.58
C HIS A 162 14.80 5.00 -11.69
N VAL A 163 14.38 4.91 -12.96
CA VAL A 163 15.20 5.30 -14.12
C VAL A 163 15.58 6.77 -14.05
N GLN A 164 14.62 7.64 -13.74
CA GLN A 164 14.87 9.08 -13.66
C GLN A 164 15.71 9.46 -12.44
N PHE A 165 15.46 8.84 -11.29
CA PHE A 165 16.26 9.11 -10.09
C PHE A 165 17.71 8.67 -10.28
N LYS A 166 17.93 7.54 -10.97
CA LYS A 166 19.29 7.08 -11.35
C LYS A 166 19.97 8.05 -12.33
N LYS A 167 19.22 8.64 -13.27
CA LYS A 167 19.76 9.57 -14.29
C LYS A 167 20.06 10.96 -13.73
N TYR A 168 19.15 11.53 -12.93
CA TYR A 168 19.21 12.94 -12.52
C TYR A 168 19.65 13.13 -11.07
N GLY A 169 19.70 12.08 -10.25
CA GLY A 169 20.07 12.16 -8.83
C GLY A 169 19.07 12.90 -7.92
N VAL A 170 17.99 13.44 -8.49
CA VAL A 170 16.98 14.25 -7.80
C VAL A 170 15.56 13.77 -8.09
N ARG A 171 14.65 13.95 -7.13
CA ARG A 171 13.24 13.51 -7.25
C ARG A 171 12.54 14.27 -8.38
N GLN A 172 12.01 13.53 -9.35
CA GLN A 172 11.21 14.04 -10.46
C GLN A 172 9.71 13.88 -10.19
N ILE A 173 8.86 14.38 -11.09
CA ILE A 173 7.38 14.31 -10.94
C ILE A 173 6.88 12.88 -10.69
N TRP A 174 7.41 11.89 -11.42
CA TRP A 174 7.09 10.47 -11.25
C TRP A 174 7.50 9.92 -9.88
N SER A 175 8.53 10.51 -9.27
CA SER A 175 8.93 10.17 -7.90
C SER A 175 7.85 10.59 -6.90
N TYR A 176 7.31 11.80 -7.06
CA TYR A 176 6.24 12.28 -6.19
C TYR A 176 4.95 11.50 -6.40
N LEU A 177 4.58 11.22 -7.65
CA LEU A 177 3.39 10.41 -7.94
C LEU A 177 3.48 9.02 -7.33
N HIS A 178 4.59 8.29 -7.56
CA HIS A 178 4.78 6.96 -6.98
C HIS A 178 4.74 6.98 -5.45
N LEU A 179 5.48 7.91 -4.82
CA LEU A 179 5.58 7.98 -3.36
C LEU A 179 4.27 8.40 -2.69
N VAL A 180 3.61 9.46 -3.19
CA VAL A 180 2.39 9.99 -2.58
C VAL A 180 1.24 9.02 -2.80
N VAL A 181 1.03 8.54 -4.03
CA VAL A 181 -0.07 7.61 -4.31
C VAL A 181 0.12 6.31 -3.55
N GLY A 182 1.33 5.72 -3.53
CA GLY A 182 1.59 4.52 -2.74
C GLY A 182 1.33 4.70 -1.24
N ARG A 183 1.68 5.87 -0.68
CA ARG A 183 1.41 6.19 0.74
C ARG A 183 -0.08 6.37 1.05
N LEU A 184 -0.90 6.74 0.07
CA LEU A 184 -2.35 6.87 0.25
C LEU A 184 -3.06 5.53 0.03
N LEU A 185 -2.64 4.73 -0.95
CA LEU A 185 -3.29 3.46 -1.28
C LEU A 185 -3.14 2.40 -0.18
N ILE A 186 -2.02 2.36 0.54
CA ILE A 186 -1.83 1.38 1.62
C ILE A 186 -2.86 1.57 2.74
N PRO A 187 -2.99 2.75 3.38
CA PRO A 187 -4.05 3.00 4.37
C PRO A 187 -5.47 2.80 3.81
N LEU A 188 -5.74 3.27 2.58
CA LEU A 188 -7.05 3.10 1.95
C LEU A 188 -7.41 1.63 1.78
N GLY A 189 -6.46 0.78 1.41
CA GLY A 189 -6.68 -0.66 1.31
C GLY A 189 -6.89 -1.34 2.66
N ILE A 190 -6.20 -0.88 3.71
CA ILE A 190 -6.44 -1.36 5.09
C ILE A 190 -7.85 -0.95 5.56
N ILE A 191 -8.26 0.31 5.34
CA ILE A 191 -9.61 0.75 5.66
C ILE A 191 -10.64 -0.07 4.88
N ASN A 192 -10.39 -0.29 3.58
CA ASN A 192 -11.27 -1.09 2.74
C ASN A 192 -11.37 -2.55 3.21
N GLY A 193 -10.27 -3.16 3.66
CA GLY A 193 -10.29 -4.50 4.26
C GLY A 193 -11.12 -4.57 5.54
N GLY A 194 -11.02 -3.55 6.40
CA GLY A 194 -11.87 -3.41 7.59
C GLY A 194 -13.36 -3.27 7.24
N LEU A 195 -13.67 -2.48 6.22
CA LEU A 195 -15.02 -2.36 5.66
C LEU A 195 -15.55 -3.70 5.13
N GLY A 196 -14.69 -4.49 4.47
CA GLY A 196 -15.00 -5.87 4.04
C GLY A 196 -15.35 -6.78 5.22
N LEU A 197 -14.63 -6.70 6.33
CA LEU A 197 -14.95 -7.47 7.56
C LEU A 197 -16.26 -7.02 8.22
N TYR A 198 -16.60 -5.73 8.11
CA TYR A 198 -17.84 -5.16 8.60
C TYR A 198 -19.06 -5.68 7.82
N ILE A 199 -19.12 -5.46 6.51
CA ILE A 199 -20.27 -5.86 5.67
C ILE A 199 -20.52 -7.36 5.66
N SER A 200 -19.45 -8.12 5.89
CA SER A 200 -19.49 -9.56 5.85
C SER A 200 -20.00 -10.16 7.17
N ASN A 201 -20.15 -9.35 8.21
CA ASN A 201 -20.47 -9.79 9.57
C ASN A 201 -19.51 -10.90 10.05
N SER A 202 -18.22 -10.73 9.79
CA SER A 202 -17.21 -11.72 10.16
C SER A 202 -17.12 -11.92 11.68
N PRO A 203 -16.75 -13.13 12.16
CA PRO A 203 -16.63 -13.40 13.59
C PRO A 203 -15.70 -12.40 14.30
N LYS A 204 -16.02 -12.07 15.56
CA LYS A 204 -15.25 -11.09 16.37
C LYS A 204 -13.75 -11.40 16.39
N ALA A 205 -13.37 -12.68 16.46
CA ALA A 205 -11.97 -13.11 16.43
C ALA A 205 -11.22 -12.62 15.19
N PHE A 206 -11.80 -12.71 13.98
CA PHE A 206 -11.16 -12.23 12.75
C PHE A 206 -11.06 -10.71 12.72
N LYS A 207 -12.09 -9.99 13.19
CA LYS A 207 -12.08 -8.53 13.31
C LYS A 207 -10.96 -8.05 14.25
N ILE A 208 -10.82 -8.70 15.40
CA ILE A 208 -9.78 -8.40 16.39
C ILE A 208 -8.40 -8.70 15.83
N ALA A 209 -8.19 -9.89 15.25
CA ALA A 209 -6.91 -10.27 14.65
C ALA A 209 -6.49 -9.28 13.56
N TYR A 210 -7.41 -8.90 12.67
CA TYR A 210 -7.17 -7.91 11.64
C TYR A 210 -6.78 -6.55 12.23
N ALA A 211 -7.52 -6.06 13.23
CA ALA A 211 -7.25 -4.78 13.87
C ALA A 211 -5.86 -4.76 14.53
N ILE A 212 -5.48 -5.81 15.25
CA ILE A 212 -4.16 -5.94 15.88
C ILE A 212 -3.07 -5.89 14.80
N LEU A 213 -3.18 -6.68 13.73
CA LEU A 213 -2.20 -6.68 12.65
C LEU A 213 -2.10 -5.31 11.97
N ALA A 214 -3.24 -4.68 11.65
CA ALA A 214 -3.30 -3.35 11.04
C ALA A 214 -2.62 -2.28 11.89
N VAL A 215 -2.85 -2.30 13.20
CA VAL A 215 -2.23 -1.35 14.14
C VAL A 215 -0.73 -1.61 14.25
N VAL A 216 -0.31 -2.86 14.47
CA VAL A 216 1.11 -3.21 14.65
C VAL A 216 1.94 -2.86 13.41
N PHE A 217 1.53 -3.32 12.23
CA PHE A 217 2.26 -3.05 10.99
C PHE A 217 2.11 -1.59 10.54
N GLY A 218 0.95 -0.98 10.76
CA GLY A 218 0.69 0.43 10.45
C GLY A 218 1.57 1.37 11.27
N ILE A 219 1.65 1.16 12.59
CA ILE A 219 2.52 1.94 13.48
C ILE A 219 3.98 1.71 13.11
N ALA A 220 4.42 0.46 12.91
CA ALA A 220 5.79 0.16 12.52
C ALA A 220 6.17 0.87 11.21
N TRP A 221 5.30 0.84 10.20
CA TRP A 221 5.51 1.52 8.93
C TRP A 221 5.65 3.04 9.09
N ILE A 222 4.72 3.68 9.82
CA ILE A 222 4.76 5.14 10.05
C ILE A 222 6.00 5.53 10.85
N PHE A 223 6.28 4.81 11.93
CA PHE A 223 7.42 5.07 12.80
C PHE A 223 8.74 5.02 12.02
N ILE A 224 8.96 3.95 11.24
CA ILE A 224 10.14 3.81 10.39
C ILE A 224 10.17 4.88 9.30
N ALA A 225 9.03 5.21 8.69
CA ALA A 225 8.96 6.23 7.66
C ALA A 225 9.35 7.62 8.19
N VAL A 226 8.89 8.00 9.38
CA VAL A 226 9.19 9.29 10.02
C VAL A 226 10.65 9.37 10.44
N ILE A 227 11.20 8.33 11.09
CA ILE A 227 12.61 8.30 11.50
C ILE A 227 13.53 8.39 10.28
N SER A 228 13.23 7.62 9.24
CA SER A 228 14.02 7.57 8.02
C SER A 228 14.05 8.93 7.30
N GLU A 229 12.91 9.64 7.22
CA GLU A 229 12.88 10.97 6.61
C GLU A 229 13.63 11.99 7.49
N SER A 230 13.46 11.94 8.82
CA SER A 230 14.17 12.84 9.75
C SER A 230 15.69 12.69 9.68
N ARG A 231 16.20 11.45 9.58
CA ARG A 231 17.64 11.20 9.40
C ARG A 231 18.17 11.76 8.08
N ARG A 232 17.37 11.71 7.01
CA ARG A 232 17.75 12.20 5.69
C ARG A 232 17.76 13.73 5.60
N SER A 233 16.84 14.40 6.30
CA SER A 233 16.83 15.87 6.41
C SER A 233 18.01 16.43 7.24
N ARG A 234 18.67 15.60 8.04
CA ARG A 234 19.84 15.98 8.85
C ARG A 234 21.18 15.78 8.13
N GLN A 235 21.19 15.21 6.92
CA GLN A 235 22.42 15.14 6.12
C GLN A 235 22.70 16.52 5.52
N PRO A 236 23.88 17.13 5.77
CA PRO A 236 24.22 18.42 5.17
C PRO A 236 24.19 18.27 3.65
N ALA A 237 23.51 19.21 2.98
CA ALA A 237 23.46 19.26 1.53
C ALA A 237 24.90 19.31 1.00
N VAL A 238 25.37 18.23 0.40
CA VAL A 238 26.56 18.30 -0.45
C VAL A 238 26.17 19.22 -1.60
N VAL A 239 26.64 20.45 -1.53
CA VAL A 239 26.42 21.50 -2.54
C VAL A 239 27.13 21.06 -3.81
N VAL A 240 26.48 20.26 -4.65
CA VAL A 240 26.96 19.90 -6.01
C VAL A 240 26.77 21.09 -6.99
N VAL A 241 26.43 22.28 -6.49
CA VAL A 241 26.21 23.47 -7.32
C VAL A 241 27.54 24.13 -7.76
N GLU A 242 28.69 23.77 -7.17
CA GLU A 242 29.93 24.47 -7.47
C GLU A 242 30.73 23.92 -8.67
N GLN A 243 30.53 22.67 -9.09
CA GLN A 243 31.26 22.15 -10.26
C GLN A 243 30.78 22.73 -11.60
N HIS A 244 29.51 23.14 -11.71
CA HIS A 244 28.99 23.68 -12.98
C HIS A 244 29.37 25.16 -13.21
N LYS A 245 29.85 25.90 -12.20
CA LYS A 245 30.38 27.27 -12.38
C LYS A 245 31.87 27.32 -12.70
N LEU A 246 32.64 26.28 -12.37
CA LEU A 246 34.08 26.25 -12.64
C LEU A 246 34.40 25.87 -14.08
N VAL A 247 33.53 25.12 -14.76
CA VAL A 247 33.73 24.70 -16.16
C VAL A 247 33.33 25.80 -17.17
N SER A 248 32.53 26.78 -16.75
CA SER A 248 31.94 27.78 -17.67
C SER A 248 32.68 29.13 -17.73
N ARG A 249 33.87 29.29 -17.13
CA ARG A 249 34.67 30.50 -17.38
C ARG A 249 35.41 30.33 -18.71
N PRO A 250 35.13 31.15 -19.75
CA PRO A 250 35.99 31.19 -20.91
C PRO A 250 37.36 31.67 -20.45
N ARG A 251 38.43 30.96 -20.85
CA ARG A 251 39.79 31.50 -20.73
C ARG A 251 39.81 32.82 -21.49
N GLY A 252 40.02 33.92 -20.77
CA GLY A 252 40.11 35.26 -21.36
C GLY A 252 41.27 35.35 -22.35
N PRO A 253 41.23 36.32 -23.28
CA PRO A 253 42.26 36.45 -24.30
C PRO A 253 43.55 36.99 -23.68
N HIS A 254 44.63 36.23 -23.81
CA HIS A 254 45.99 36.74 -23.63
C HIS A 254 46.32 37.67 -24.80
N GLY A 255 46.27 38.98 -24.55
CA GLY A 255 46.78 40.01 -25.45
C GLY A 255 47.47 41.09 -24.63
N GLY A 256 48.71 41.42 -24.99
CA GLY A 256 49.41 42.58 -24.41
C GLY A 256 50.92 42.42 -24.31
N SER A 257 51.59 42.58 -25.43
CA SER A 257 53.02 42.84 -25.56
C SER A 257 53.47 44.10 -24.81
N HIS A 258 54.62 44.05 -24.14
CA HIS A 258 55.49 45.22 -24.03
C HIS A 258 56.96 44.80 -24.12
N ARG A 259 57.66 45.41 -25.06
CA ARG A 259 59.07 45.24 -25.40
C ARG A 259 59.79 46.57 -25.11
N SER A 260 61.09 46.47 -24.81
CA SER A 260 62.16 47.49 -24.76
C SER A 260 62.18 48.38 -23.50
N SER A 261 63.32 48.73 -22.89
CA SER A 261 64.71 48.76 -23.33
C SER A 261 65.66 49.09 -22.16
N ASP A 262 66.85 48.49 -22.20
CA ASP A 262 68.19 49.07 -22.00
C ASP A 262 68.94 49.21 -20.66
N SER A 263 70.25 48.90 -20.84
CA SER A 263 71.47 49.31 -20.10
C SER A 263 71.72 48.67 -18.73
N ASN A 264 72.89 48.12 -18.38
CA ASN A 264 74.21 47.88 -18.98
C ASN A 264 74.97 46.93 -17.99
N PRO A 265 76.09 46.25 -18.33
CA PRO A 265 76.73 45.25 -17.47
C PRO A 265 77.82 45.86 -16.59
N LYS A 266 78.34 45.08 -15.62
CA LYS A 266 79.76 45.11 -15.21
C LYS A 266 80.10 43.90 -14.31
N ILE A 267 81.04 43.11 -14.85
CA ILE A 267 82.15 42.34 -14.26
C ILE A 267 81.77 41.19 -13.32
#